data_AF-A0A2P6P097-F1
#
_entry.id   AF-A0A2P6P097-F1
#
_cell.length_a   1.000
_cell.length_b   1.000
_cell.length_c   1.000
_cell.angle_alpha   90.00
_cell.angle_beta   90.00
_cell.angle_gamma   90.00
#
_symmetry.space_group_name_H-M   'P 1'
#
loop_
_entity.id
_entity.type
_entity.pdbx_description
1 polymer ?
#
loop_
_entity_poly.entity_id
_entity_poly.type
_entity_poly.pdbx_seq_one_letter_code
_entity_poly.pdbx_strand_id
1 'polypeptide(L)'
;MGSSLSSENTESVIVDERQLEREEEENKKKVDEEKSIEEKREQAEDALRLKKNEEAITKVQNEVVRIQTKTNLLAEECEAWEKRENLHAVTTEEKNNLRNSIRKCIEYNECLLKALIILDGVSGADYRQKRKEKVNEVQHLMNHIDKIQHQLTALESLPEEQQEPPQKEGGTSDEAMEEEQSDDKEKTKKRKQDGQPAIE
;
A
#
# COMPACT_ATOMS: atom_id res chain seq x y z
N MET A 1 -40.20 83.48 -50.85
CA MET A 1 -39.16 82.42 -50.72
C MET A 1 -38.84 82.31 -49.24
N GLY A 2 -38.74 81.09 -48.71
CA GLY A 2 -38.57 80.85 -47.27
C GLY A 2 -38.93 79.42 -46.93
N SER A 3 -37.99 78.49 -47.13
CA SER A 3 -38.22 77.06 -46.96
C SER A 3 -38.01 76.66 -45.50
N SER A 4 -39.09 76.39 -44.76
CA SER A 4 -39.02 75.75 -43.44
C SER A 4 -39.02 74.24 -43.58
N LEU A 5 -37.83 73.64 -43.62
CA LEU A 5 -37.60 72.18 -43.50
C LEU A 5 -36.26 71.96 -42.80
N SER A 6 -36.27 71.44 -41.56
CA SER A 6 -35.10 70.77 -40.92
C SER A 6 -35.28 70.31 -39.45
N SER A 7 -36.39 70.59 -38.74
CA SER A 7 -36.44 70.36 -37.28
C SER A 7 -36.73 68.92 -36.83
N GLU A 8 -37.54 68.15 -37.58
CA GLU A 8 -38.04 66.84 -37.11
C GLU A 8 -37.02 65.70 -37.28
N ASN A 9 -36.06 65.85 -38.21
CA ASN A 9 -35.11 64.78 -38.54
C ASN A 9 -33.93 64.67 -37.56
N THR A 10 -33.70 65.68 -36.72
CA THR A 10 -32.63 65.68 -35.71
C THR A 10 -33.05 65.05 -34.39
N GLU A 11 -34.31 65.21 -33.94
CA GLU A 11 -34.74 64.63 -32.66
C GLU A 11 -34.81 63.10 -32.70
N SER A 12 -35.24 62.49 -33.81
CA SER A 12 -35.27 61.03 -33.97
C SER A 12 -33.88 60.40 -33.84
N VAL A 13 -32.87 60.97 -34.51
CA VAL A 13 -31.49 60.45 -34.47
C VAL A 13 -30.87 60.58 -33.07
N ILE A 14 -31.14 61.69 -32.37
CA ILE A 14 -30.66 61.93 -31.01
C ILE A 14 -31.32 60.97 -29.99
N VAL A 15 -32.55 60.50 -30.25
CA VAL A 15 -33.22 59.49 -29.40
C VAL A 15 -32.60 58.11 -29.61
N ASP A 16 -32.30 57.73 -30.86
CA ASP A 16 -31.63 56.46 -31.18
C ASP A 16 -30.21 56.39 -30.60
N GLU A 17 -29.39 57.44 -30.75
CA GLU A 17 -28.05 57.51 -30.13
C GLU A 17 -28.10 57.32 -28.60
N ARG A 18 -29.03 58.00 -27.92
CA ARG A 18 -29.22 57.86 -26.47
C ARG A 18 -29.84 56.54 -26.03
N GLN A 19 -30.40 55.73 -26.94
CA GLN A 19 -30.75 54.34 -26.64
C GLN A 19 -29.52 53.46 -26.75
N LEU A 20 -28.75 53.60 -27.84
CA LEU A 20 -27.49 52.90 -28.07
C LEU A 20 -26.48 53.10 -26.92
N GLU A 21 -26.25 54.33 -26.47
CA GLU A 21 -25.37 54.62 -25.33
C GLU A 21 -25.80 53.91 -24.04
N ARG A 22 -27.11 53.78 -23.79
CA ARG A 22 -27.64 53.09 -22.61
C ARG A 22 -27.51 51.57 -22.73
N GLU A 23 -27.72 51.02 -23.93
CA GLU A 23 -27.50 49.59 -24.19
C GLU A 23 -26.01 49.21 -24.08
N GLU A 24 -25.09 50.07 -24.55
CA GLU A 24 -23.66 49.88 -24.34
C GLU A 24 -23.26 49.95 -22.86
N GLU A 25 -23.79 50.92 -22.10
CA GLU A 25 -23.51 51.02 -20.66
C GLU A 25 -24.09 49.81 -19.87
N GLU A 26 -25.27 49.33 -20.24
CA GLU A 26 -25.88 48.14 -19.63
C GLU A 26 -25.12 46.85 -20.00
N ASN A 27 -24.70 46.69 -21.26
CA ASN A 27 -23.88 45.55 -21.69
C ASN A 27 -22.51 45.58 -21.02
N LYS A 28 -21.89 46.74 -20.85
CA LYS A 28 -20.64 46.88 -20.10
C LYS A 28 -20.81 46.45 -18.64
N LYS A 29 -21.88 46.89 -17.97
CA LYS A 29 -22.20 46.45 -16.58
C LYS A 29 -22.38 44.94 -16.49
N LYS A 30 -23.09 44.31 -17.43
CA LYS A 30 -23.25 42.85 -17.49
C LYS A 30 -21.91 42.12 -17.66
N VAL A 31 -21.04 42.60 -18.56
CA VAL A 31 -19.71 42.01 -18.78
C VAL A 31 -18.80 42.16 -17.55
N ASP A 32 -18.86 43.29 -16.86
CA ASP A 32 -18.06 43.50 -15.64
C ASP A 32 -18.63 42.72 -14.42
N GLU A 33 -19.95 42.52 -14.37
CA GLU A 33 -20.59 41.61 -13.40
C GLU A 33 -20.26 40.14 -13.66
N GLU A 34 -20.31 39.69 -14.92
CA GLU A 34 -19.95 38.32 -15.32
C GLU A 34 -18.48 37.99 -14.99
N LYS A 35 -17.54 38.92 -15.26
CA LYS A 35 -16.15 38.80 -14.80
C LYS A 35 -16.05 38.69 -13.28
N SER A 36 -16.77 39.53 -12.53
CA SER A 36 -16.74 39.48 -11.06
C SER A 36 -17.34 38.18 -10.49
N ILE A 37 -18.27 37.54 -11.20
CA ILE A 37 -18.81 36.23 -10.84
C ILE A 37 -17.75 35.14 -11.09
N GLU A 38 -17.08 35.17 -12.25
CA GLU A 38 -16.05 34.18 -12.58
C GLU A 38 -14.81 34.31 -11.68
N GLU A 39 -14.36 35.54 -11.35
CA GLU A 39 -13.29 35.77 -10.36
C GLU A 39 -13.63 35.18 -8.98
N LYS A 40 -14.88 35.35 -8.50
CA LYS A 40 -15.33 34.76 -7.22
C LYS A 40 -15.40 33.24 -7.29
N ARG A 41 -15.75 32.70 -8.46
CA ARG A 41 -15.77 31.25 -8.70
C ARG A 41 -14.37 30.68 -8.68
N GLU A 42 -13.41 31.27 -9.39
CA GLU A 42 -12.00 30.87 -9.38
C GLU A 42 -11.45 30.89 -7.95
N GLN A 43 -11.70 31.97 -7.18
CA GLN A 43 -11.31 32.06 -5.77
C GLN A 43 -11.93 30.95 -4.90
N ALA A 44 -13.19 30.57 -5.15
CA ALA A 44 -13.86 29.49 -4.41
C ALA A 44 -13.30 28.10 -4.79
N GLU A 45 -12.98 27.86 -6.05
CA GLU A 45 -12.35 26.63 -6.53
C GLU A 45 -10.91 26.50 -5.98
N ASP A 46 -10.14 27.59 -5.93
CA ASP A 46 -8.81 27.65 -5.34
C ASP A 46 -8.82 27.41 -3.82
N ALA A 47 -9.77 28.02 -3.09
CA ALA A 47 -9.96 27.78 -1.66
C ALA A 47 -10.36 26.32 -1.37
N LEU A 48 -11.21 25.72 -2.21
CA LEU A 48 -11.58 24.31 -2.10
C LEU A 48 -10.39 23.39 -2.40
N ARG A 49 -9.52 23.73 -3.37
CA ARG A 49 -8.28 23.00 -3.65
C ARG A 49 -7.33 23.07 -2.46
N LEU A 50 -7.14 24.25 -1.87
CA LEU A 50 -6.28 24.45 -0.70
C LEU A 50 -6.75 23.59 0.49
N LYS A 51 -8.06 23.57 0.77
CA LYS A 51 -8.64 22.74 1.83
C LYS A 51 -8.44 21.23 1.59
N LYS A 52 -8.69 20.75 0.37
CA LYS A 52 -8.47 19.34 -0.01
C LYS A 52 -6.99 18.92 0.16
N ASN A 53 -6.06 19.80 -0.20
CA ASN A 53 -4.62 19.55 0.01
C ASN A 53 -4.27 19.43 1.50
N GLU A 54 -4.84 20.29 2.35
CA GLU A 54 -4.60 20.27 3.81
C GLU A 54 -5.13 18.99 4.47
N GLU A 55 -6.36 18.58 4.10
CA GLU A 55 -6.96 17.33 4.53
C GLU A 55 -6.13 16.11 4.07
N ALA A 56 -5.64 16.11 2.82
CA ALA A 56 -4.79 15.05 2.28
C ALA A 56 -3.45 14.94 3.02
N ILE A 57 -2.74 16.06 3.25
CA ILE A 57 -1.48 16.08 4.02
C ILE A 57 -1.71 15.61 5.45
N THR A 58 -2.78 16.04 6.11
CA THR A 58 -3.12 15.65 7.49
C THR A 58 -3.45 14.16 7.58
N LYS A 59 -4.22 13.63 6.62
CA LYS A 59 -4.53 12.20 6.53
C LYS A 59 -3.27 11.35 6.36
N VAL A 60 -2.36 11.77 5.47
CA VAL A 60 -1.07 11.10 5.26
C VAL A 60 -0.20 11.17 6.52
N GLN A 61 -0.13 12.32 7.19
CA GLN A 61 0.62 12.47 8.44
C GLN A 61 0.16 11.48 9.52
N ASN A 62 -1.15 11.37 9.72
CA ASN A 62 -1.73 10.46 10.71
C ASN A 62 -1.41 8.99 10.38
N GLU A 63 -1.45 8.62 9.09
CA GLU A 63 -1.14 7.27 8.63
C GLU A 63 0.36 6.95 8.78
N VAL A 64 1.26 7.89 8.45
CA VAL A 64 2.71 7.76 8.66
C VAL A 64 3.02 7.54 10.14
N VAL A 65 2.47 8.35 11.05
CA VAL A 65 2.66 8.17 12.50
C VAL A 65 2.12 6.81 12.96
N ARG A 66 0.92 6.43 12.53
CA ARG A 66 0.29 5.15 12.87
C ARG A 66 1.13 3.94 12.40
N ILE A 67 1.78 4.04 11.25
CA ILE A 67 2.62 2.98 10.71
C ILE A 67 3.98 2.98 11.40
N GLN A 68 4.62 4.13 11.58
CA GLN A 68 5.90 4.27 12.30
C GLN A 68 5.85 3.58 13.67
N THR A 69 4.81 3.81 14.47
CA THR A 69 4.64 3.14 15.77
C THR A 69 4.57 1.62 15.64
N LYS A 70 3.89 1.09 14.63
CA LYS A 70 3.81 -0.36 14.41
C LYS A 70 5.10 -0.95 13.83
N THR A 71 5.82 -0.21 12.99
CA THR A 71 7.15 -0.57 12.48
C THR A 71 8.17 -0.65 13.61
N ASN A 72 8.12 0.26 14.59
CA ASN A 72 8.99 0.20 15.76
C ASN A 72 8.75 -1.10 16.57
N LEU A 73 7.48 -1.49 16.80
CA LEU A 73 7.15 -2.76 17.47
C LEU A 73 7.65 -3.99 16.68
N LEU A 74 7.63 -3.94 15.34
CA LEU A 74 8.21 -4.99 14.51
C LEU A 74 9.74 -5.02 14.56
N ALA A 75 10.39 -3.87 14.72
CA ALA A 75 11.84 -3.79 14.92
C ALA A 75 12.25 -4.39 16.28
N GLU A 76 11.51 -4.06 17.35
CA GLU A 76 11.68 -4.67 18.68
C GLU A 76 11.45 -6.19 18.66
N GLU A 77 10.43 -6.66 17.93
CA GLU A 77 10.18 -8.10 17.72
C GLU A 77 11.33 -8.77 16.95
N CYS A 78 11.86 -8.12 15.91
CA CYS A 78 13.00 -8.61 15.13
C CYS A 78 14.28 -8.70 15.98
N GLU A 79 14.58 -7.68 16.78
CA GLU A 79 15.74 -7.67 17.69
C GLU A 79 15.62 -8.77 18.77
N ALA A 80 14.40 -9.04 19.26
CA ALA A 80 14.15 -10.15 20.17
C ALA A 80 14.37 -11.53 19.51
N TRP A 81 14.04 -11.67 18.22
CA TRP A 81 14.36 -12.86 17.43
C TRP A 81 15.86 -13.05 17.22
N GLU A 82 16.59 -11.98 16.84
CA GLU A 82 18.04 -12.03 16.61
C GLU A 82 18.84 -12.37 17.87
N LYS A 83 18.36 -11.99 19.06
CA LYS A 83 19.00 -12.29 20.35
C LYS A 83 18.68 -13.69 20.91
N ARG A 84 17.86 -14.50 20.23
CA ARG A 84 17.44 -15.81 20.73
C ARG A 84 18.54 -16.85 20.57
N GLU A 85 19.10 -17.31 21.69
CA GLU A 85 20.21 -18.30 21.71
C GLU A 85 19.87 -19.64 21.03
N ASN A 86 18.59 -20.04 21.02
CA ASN A 86 18.12 -21.30 20.43
C ASN A 86 17.13 -21.06 19.27
N LEU A 87 17.63 -20.55 18.15
CA LEU A 87 16.88 -20.37 16.89
C LEU A 87 16.46 -21.68 16.22
N HIS A 88 17.07 -22.81 16.58
CA HIS A 88 16.68 -24.14 16.06
C HIS A 88 15.55 -24.81 16.86
N ALA A 89 15.25 -24.32 18.08
CA ALA A 89 14.19 -24.85 18.95
C ALA A 89 12.91 -23.97 18.90
N VAL A 90 12.52 -23.55 17.70
CA VAL A 90 11.37 -22.65 17.47
C VAL A 90 10.12 -23.46 17.16
N THR A 91 9.07 -23.25 17.95
CA THR A 91 7.79 -23.97 17.85
C THR A 91 7.00 -23.59 16.60
N THR A 92 6.05 -24.42 16.19
CA THR A 92 5.15 -24.13 15.06
C THR A 92 4.34 -22.84 15.24
N GLU A 93 3.92 -22.54 16.48
CA GLU A 93 3.22 -21.30 16.81
C GLU A 93 4.11 -20.07 16.58
N GLU A 94 5.36 -20.14 17.04
CA GLU A 94 6.36 -19.11 16.86
C GLU A 94 6.72 -18.88 15.38
N LYS A 95 6.87 -19.94 14.58
CA LYS A 95 7.07 -19.80 13.12
C LYS A 95 5.87 -19.13 12.44
N ASN A 96 4.65 -19.40 12.90
CA ASN A 96 3.46 -18.72 12.40
C ASN A 96 3.40 -17.25 12.84
N ASN A 97 3.88 -16.91 14.04
CA ASN A 97 4.01 -15.52 14.48
C ASN A 97 5.02 -14.75 13.63
N LEU A 98 6.20 -15.33 13.35
CA LEU A 98 7.21 -14.75 12.45
C LEU A 98 6.62 -14.46 11.05
N ARG A 99 5.93 -15.42 10.44
CA ARG A 99 5.20 -15.25 9.16
C ARG A 99 4.15 -14.15 9.21
N ASN A 100 3.40 -14.06 10.32
CA ASN A 100 2.41 -13.00 10.49
C ASN A 100 3.09 -11.63 10.58
N SER A 101 4.27 -11.52 11.20
CA SER A 101 5.04 -10.28 11.28
C SER A 101 5.69 -9.88 9.94
N ILE A 102 6.14 -10.85 9.13
CA ILE A 102 6.50 -10.60 7.72
C ILE A 102 5.30 -10.08 6.92
N ARG A 103 4.09 -10.67 7.09
CA ARG A 103 2.87 -10.21 6.42
C ARG A 103 2.50 -8.77 6.82
N LYS A 104 2.61 -8.41 8.11
CA LYS A 104 2.40 -7.04 8.60
C LYS A 104 3.33 -6.03 7.90
N CYS A 105 4.58 -6.39 7.61
CA CYS A 105 5.50 -5.51 6.85
C CYS A 105 4.92 -5.17 5.46
N ILE A 106 4.43 -6.17 4.74
CA ILE A 106 3.80 -6.01 3.42
C ILE A 106 2.55 -5.12 3.53
N GLU A 107 1.65 -5.41 4.49
CA GLU A 107 0.45 -4.61 4.74
C GLU A 107 0.76 -3.14 5.04
N TYR A 108 1.85 -2.87 5.77
CA TYR A 108 2.26 -1.51 6.12
C TYR A 108 2.84 -0.77 4.91
N ASN A 109 3.66 -1.43 4.09
CA ASN A 109 4.12 -0.90 2.82
C ASN A 109 2.95 -0.60 1.85
N GLU A 110 1.91 -1.43 1.78
CA GLU A 110 0.70 -1.13 1.01
C GLU A 110 -0.02 0.14 1.48
N CYS A 111 -0.14 0.34 2.80
CA CYS A 111 -0.71 1.56 3.35
C CYS A 111 0.14 2.80 3.01
N LEU A 112 1.47 2.68 3.01
CA LEU A 112 2.39 3.75 2.61
C LEU A 112 2.33 4.05 1.10
N LEU A 113 2.17 3.03 0.25
CA LEU A 113 1.90 3.22 -1.19
C LEU A 113 0.58 3.97 -1.42
N LYS A 114 -0.49 3.62 -0.67
CA LYS A 114 -1.77 4.36 -0.69
C LYS A 114 -1.59 5.81 -0.21
N ALA A 115 -0.68 6.08 0.72
CA ALA A 115 -0.32 7.43 1.15
C ALA A 115 0.44 8.22 0.08
N LEU A 116 1.37 7.61 -0.67
CA LEU A 116 2.04 8.26 -1.81
C LEU A 116 1.04 8.67 -2.90
N ILE A 117 0.08 7.80 -3.24
CA ILE A 117 -0.99 8.11 -4.22
C ILE A 117 -1.83 9.32 -3.77
N ILE A 118 -2.08 9.47 -2.47
CA ILE A 118 -2.76 10.65 -1.92
C ILE A 118 -1.88 11.90 -2.05
N LEU A 119 -0.58 11.80 -1.80
CA LEU A 119 0.36 12.91 -1.96
C LEU A 119 0.50 13.37 -3.42
N ASP A 120 0.47 12.47 -4.39
CA ASP A 120 0.52 12.82 -5.83
C ASP A 120 -0.68 13.69 -6.25
N GLY A 121 -1.83 13.51 -5.61
CA GLY A 121 -3.01 14.37 -5.80
C GLY A 121 -2.89 15.78 -5.21
N VAL A 122 -1.92 16.03 -4.32
CA VAL A 122 -1.72 17.34 -3.68
C VAL A 122 -1.00 18.28 -4.66
N SER A 123 -1.58 19.44 -4.95
CA SER A 123 -1.09 20.38 -5.98
C SER A 123 -1.02 21.85 -5.50
N GLY A 124 -0.45 22.74 -6.30
CA GLY A 124 -0.24 24.15 -5.95
C GLY A 124 1.14 24.46 -5.35
N ALA A 125 1.52 25.74 -5.35
CA ALA A 125 2.85 26.19 -4.94
C ALA A 125 3.11 25.98 -3.43
N ASP A 126 2.15 26.40 -2.60
CA ASP A 126 2.27 26.42 -1.12
C ASP A 126 2.41 25.02 -0.50
N TYR A 127 1.94 24.00 -1.22
CA TYR A 127 2.02 22.60 -0.81
C TYR A 127 3.20 21.84 -1.41
N ARG A 128 3.92 22.39 -2.40
CA ARG A 128 5.02 21.70 -3.08
C ARG A 128 6.08 21.18 -2.11
N GLN A 129 6.49 22.02 -1.15
CA GLN A 129 7.51 21.66 -0.17
C GLN A 129 6.97 20.68 0.88
N LYS A 130 5.80 20.96 1.48
CA LYS A 130 5.13 20.05 2.44
C LYS A 130 4.92 18.65 1.85
N ARG A 131 4.45 18.57 0.59
CA ARG A 131 4.28 17.30 -0.14
C ARG A 131 5.61 16.57 -0.29
N LYS A 132 6.68 17.27 -0.69
CA LYS A 132 8.02 16.67 -0.83
C LYS A 132 8.55 16.11 0.48
N GLU A 133 8.36 16.83 1.58
CA GLU A 133 8.74 16.38 2.93
C GLU A 133 7.97 15.10 3.30
N LYS A 134 6.66 15.06 3.09
CA LYS A 134 5.85 13.85 3.36
C LYS A 134 6.19 12.68 2.44
N VAL A 135 6.52 12.90 1.16
CA VAL A 135 7.01 11.84 0.26
C VAL A 135 8.32 11.25 0.80
N ASN A 136 9.26 12.09 1.24
CA ASN A 136 10.52 11.63 1.81
C ASN A 136 10.33 10.84 3.11
N GLU A 137 9.44 11.29 4.02
CA GLU A 137 9.09 10.57 5.25
C GLU A 137 8.50 9.18 4.95
N VAL A 138 7.54 9.11 4.02
CA VAL A 138 6.91 7.85 3.60
C VAL A 138 7.95 6.90 2.99
N GLN A 139 8.79 7.39 2.07
CA GLN A 139 9.86 6.58 1.46
C GLN A 139 10.90 6.12 2.48
N HIS A 140 11.27 6.95 3.46
CA HIS A 140 12.19 6.55 4.52
C HIS A 140 11.60 5.42 5.37
N LEU A 141 10.32 5.51 5.72
CA LEU A 141 9.63 4.48 6.49
C LEU A 141 9.44 3.18 5.71
N MET A 142 9.13 3.24 4.41
CA MET A 142 9.11 2.05 3.54
C MET A 142 10.47 1.34 3.53
N ASN A 143 11.56 2.09 3.29
CA ASN A 143 12.93 1.54 3.34
C ASN A 143 13.30 0.94 4.71
N HIS A 144 12.68 1.39 5.81
CA HIS A 144 12.89 0.81 7.13
C HIS A 144 12.09 -0.49 7.31
N ILE A 145 10.83 -0.52 6.87
CA ILE A 145 9.99 -1.72 6.86
C ILE A 145 10.64 -2.81 5.99
N ASP A 146 11.17 -2.46 4.83
CA ASP A 146 11.85 -3.39 3.93
C ASP A 146 13.04 -4.07 4.63
N LYS A 147 13.87 -3.32 5.38
CA LYS A 147 14.99 -3.90 6.14
C LYS A 147 14.51 -4.91 7.19
N ILE A 148 13.51 -4.53 7.99
CA ILE A 148 12.92 -5.40 9.01
C ILE A 148 12.34 -6.66 8.34
N GLN A 149 11.64 -6.51 7.21
CA GLN A 149 11.10 -7.64 6.46
C GLN A 149 12.22 -8.58 5.99
N HIS A 150 13.33 -8.07 5.46
CA HIS A 150 14.48 -8.88 5.05
C HIS A 150 15.11 -9.64 6.23
N GLN A 151 15.26 -9.00 7.40
CA GLN A 151 15.75 -9.64 8.62
C GLN A 151 14.81 -10.76 9.09
N LEU A 152 13.51 -10.49 9.21
CA LEU A 152 12.50 -11.49 9.59
C LEU A 152 12.42 -12.65 8.59
N THR A 153 12.58 -12.39 7.29
CA THR A 153 12.58 -13.42 6.24
C THR A 153 13.84 -14.29 6.31
N ALA A 154 15.00 -13.70 6.61
CA ALA A 154 16.23 -14.45 6.84
C ALA A 154 16.07 -15.41 8.05
N LEU A 155 15.44 -14.93 9.13
CA LEU A 155 15.12 -15.75 10.31
C LEU A 155 14.15 -16.89 10.00
N GLU A 156 13.17 -16.71 9.10
CA GLU A 156 12.27 -17.80 8.67
C GLU A 156 13.02 -18.88 7.86
N SER A 157 14.06 -18.49 7.12
CA SER A 157 14.82 -19.38 6.23
C SER A 157 15.86 -20.26 6.91
N LEU A 158 16.07 -20.12 8.23
CA LEU A 158 17.04 -20.92 8.99
C LEU A 158 16.66 -22.41 8.95
N PRO A 159 17.59 -23.32 8.61
CA PRO A 159 17.28 -24.73 8.45
C PRO A 159 16.85 -25.36 9.78
N GLU A 160 15.80 -26.18 9.71
CA GLU A 160 15.53 -27.20 10.72
C GLU A 160 16.67 -28.22 10.64
N GLU A 161 17.56 -28.25 11.64
CA GLU A 161 18.45 -29.39 11.80
C GLU A 161 17.57 -30.62 12.01
N GLN A 162 17.68 -31.57 11.07
CA GLN A 162 17.00 -32.84 11.17
C GLN A 162 17.51 -33.55 12.41
N GLN A 163 16.71 -33.57 13.48
CA GLN A 163 16.92 -34.49 14.57
C GLN A 163 16.73 -35.91 14.02
N GLU A 164 17.81 -36.56 13.62
CA GLU A 164 17.81 -38.01 13.45
C GLU A 164 17.30 -38.61 14.77
N PRO A 165 16.27 -39.47 14.72
CA PRO A 165 15.75 -40.09 15.94
C PRO A 165 16.88 -40.94 16.56
N PRO A 166 17.07 -40.89 17.88
CA PRO A 166 18.15 -41.63 18.53
C PRO A 166 17.99 -43.13 18.25
N GLN A 167 18.93 -43.70 17.49
CA GLN A 167 19.04 -45.14 17.32
C GLN A 167 19.32 -45.75 18.69
N LYS A 168 18.32 -46.46 19.23
CA LYS A 168 18.49 -47.26 20.44
C LYS A 168 19.25 -48.54 20.09
N GLU A 169 20.57 -48.48 20.17
CA GLU A 169 21.39 -49.68 20.34
C GLU A 169 21.30 -50.21 21.77
N GLY A 170 21.36 -51.55 21.92
CA GLY A 170 21.26 -52.27 23.20
C GLY A 170 19.81 -52.64 23.59
N GLY A 171 19.41 -53.91 23.79
CA GLY A 171 20.14 -55.18 23.74
C GLY A 171 20.18 -55.89 25.09
N THR A 172 19.31 -56.90 25.28
CA THR A 172 19.45 -58.02 26.24
C THR A 172 18.32 -59.05 26.01
N SER A 173 18.67 -60.30 25.68
CA SER A 173 18.41 -61.48 26.52
C SER A 173 18.83 -62.75 25.77
N ASP A 174 19.68 -63.54 26.42
CA ASP A 174 20.00 -64.91 26.01
C ASP A 174 18.88 -65.90 26.41
N GLU A 175 19.03 -67.12 25.88
CA GLU A 175 18.49 -68.40 26.38
C GLU A 175 16.96 -68.64 26.45
N ALA A 176 16.46 -69.34 25.43
CA ALA A 176 15.53 -70.47 25.61
C ALA A 176 15.86 -71.55 24.56
N MET A 177 16.00 -72.81 24.98
CA MET A 177 16.43 -73.95 24.15
C MET A 177 15.38 -75.07 24.22
N GLU A 178 15.40 -75.98 23.23
CA GLU A 178 14.56 -77.19 23.08
C GLU A 178 13.08 -76.91 22.65
N GLU A 179 12.41 -77.73 21.82
CA GLU A 179 12.67 -79.11 21.36
C GLU A 179 12.12 -79.36 19.91
N GLU A 180 12.38 -80.54 19.33
CA GLU A 180 12.13 -80.91 17.91
C GLU A 180 10.69 -81.40 17.56
N GLN A 181 10.50 -81.74 16.26
CA GLN A 181 9.45 -82.55 15.60
C GLN A 181 8.25 -81.78 14.99
N SER A 182 7.74 -82.09 13.78
CA SER A 182 8.19 -82.98 12.67
C SER A 182 7.39 -82.69 11.37
N ASP A 183 7.83 -83.26 10.23
CA ASP A 183 7.20 -83.33 8.87
C ASP A 183 5.68 -83.06 8.71
N ASP A 184 5.16 -82.47 7.62
CA ASP A 184 5.17 -83.06 6.26
C ASP A 184 4.89 -82.04 5.09
N LYS A 185 4.92 -82.56 3.84
CA LYS A 185 4.82 -81.92 2.51
C LYS A 185 3.48 -81.17 2.29
N GLU A 186 3.31 -80.22 1.35
CA GLU A 186 3.49 -80.39 -0.11
C GLU A 186 3.40 -79.05 -0.92
N LYS A 187 3.84 -79.12 -2.19
CA LYS A 187 3.84 -78.13 -3.30
C LYS A 187 2.56 -77.26 -3.38
N THR A 188 2.57 -76.01 -3.87
CA THR A 188 2.68 -75.70 -5.32
C THR A 188 2.86 -74.22 -5.71
N LYS A 189 3.83 -73.97 -6.62
CA LYS A 189 3.78 -73.19 -7.88
C LYS A 189 3.22 -71.73 -7.96
N LYS A 190 4.05 -70.88 -8.63
CA LYS A 190 3.76 -69.65 -9.43
C LYS A 190 3.50 -68.37 -8.58
N ARG A 191 3.83 -67.15 -9.05
CA ARG A 191 4.37 -66.68 -10.36
C ARG A 191 5.19 -65.38 -10.19
N LYS A 192 6.09 -65.11 -11.16
CA LYS A 192 6.92 -63.89 -11.30
C LYS A 192 6.10 -62.58 -11.33
N GLN A 193 6.67 -61.46 -10.87
CA GLN A 193 7.28 -60.47 -11.78
C GLN A 193 8.04 -59.32 -11.05
N ASP A 194 9.33 -59.18 -11.35
CA ASP A 194 10.12 -57.95 -11.18
C ASP A 194 9.70 -56.88 -12.22
N GLY A 195 9.92 -55.58 -11.96
CA GLY A 195 9.61 -54.55 -12.98
C GLY A 195 9.65 -53.06 -12.61
N GLN A 196 10.75 -52.55 -12.06
CA GLN A 196 11.28 -51.18 -12.27
C GLN A 196 12.77 -51.31 -12.65
N PRO A 197 13.48 -50.29 -13.20
CA PRO A 197 13.12 -48.90 -13.56
C PRO A 197 12.83 -48.80 -15.10
N ALA A 198 12.97 -47.71 -15.88
CA ALA A 198 13.52 -46.34 -15.73
C ALA A 198 12.75 -45.34 -16.64
N ILE A 199 12.76 -44.01 -16.39
CA ILE A 199 13.70 -42.97 -16.91
C ILE A 199 13.94 -43.02 -18.43
N GLU A 200 13.18 -42.20 -19.17
CA GLU A 200 13.64 -41.13 -20.08
C GLU A 200 12.55 -40.06 -20.22
#